data_AF-A0AAW1NXJ0-F1
#
_entry.id   AF-A0AAW1NXJ0-F1
#
_cell.length_a   1.000
_cell.length_b   1.000
_cell.length_c   1.000
_cell.angle_alpha   90.00
_cell.angle_beta   90.00
_cell.angle_gamma   90.00
#
_symmetry.space_group_name_H-M   'P 1'
#
loop_
_entity.id
_entity.type
_entity.pdbx_description
1 polymer ?
#
loop_
_entity_poly.entity_id
_entity_poly.type
_entity_poly.pdbx_seq_one_letter_code
_entity_poly.pdbx_strand_id
1 'polypeptide(L)'
;MPRSDHHDLRLVWLVWLPTRSQPVRQEQLPYASLLAALGGPRVFLPDFSPEACATAISQHEVTTFIAVPTILSQIVSSARESDLVLPSIRTILLGAGPAPVGLEQSLPEVFPCTRVVTAYGMTEACSSITFHTFPCPVAKASTGEQGTCVGTAPPGIEVCIRPLTAGNRDLQGSAQGVGEVMTRGPHIMLGYVGAEDAASSPLQADGWLATGDLGWMDAQQRLWLVGRLKDVIRSGSENVHAGEVERVLVQHPAVVAAAVVGLPHPHWGEQVSALLQLQPTACIQTGKVA
;
A
#
# COMPACT_ATOMS: atom_id res chain seq x y z
N MET A 1 13.19 -0.61 46.65
CA MET A 1 12.60 -1.22 45.43
C MET A 1 12.61 -0.16 44.35
N PRO A 2 13.35 -0.35 43.24
CA PRO A 2 13.43 0.66 42.19
C PRO A 2 12.13 0.66 41.38
N ARG A 3 11.71 1.88 41.01
CA ARG A 3 10.56 2.17 40.15
C ARG A 3 10.78 1.52 38.79
N SER A 4 9.78 0.82 38.28
CA SER A 4 9.75 0.36 36.89
C SER A 4 9.66 1.56 35.96
N ASP A 5 10.64 1.68 35.06
CA ASP A 5 10.71 2.66 33.99
C ASP A 5 9.48 2.56 33.08
N HIS A 6 8.50 3.42 33.30
CA HIS A 6 7.55 3.78 32.24
C HIS A 6 8.32 4.69 31.29
N HIS A 7 8.81 4.14 30.18
CA HIS A 7 9.23 4.95 29.04
C HIS A 7 8.04 5.81 28.61
N ASP A 8 8.13 7.12 28.87
CA ASP A 8 7.25 8.15 28.33
C ASP A 8 7.27 8.07 26.80
N LEU A 9 6.33 7.32 26.21
CA LEU A 9 6.06 7.33 24.78
C LEU A 9 5.41 8.67 24.43
N ARG A 10 6.22 9.70 24.18
CA ARG A 10 5.76 10.93 23.54
C ARG A 10 5.43 10.61 22.08
N LEU A 11 4.17 10.28 21.82
CA LEU A 11 3.66 10.07 20.47
C LEU A 11 3.60 11.40 19.74
N VAL A 12 4.59 11.67 18.89
CA VAL A 12 4.60 12.86 18.04
C VAL A 12 4.42 12.41 16.59
N TRP A 13 3.37 12.90 15.94
CA TRP A 13 2.95 12.50 14.60
C TRP A 13 3.31 13.54 13.56
N LEU A 14 3.89 13.12 12.43
CA LEU A 14 3.99 13.96 11.25
C LEU A 14 2.82 13.66 10.30
N VAL A 15 2.01 14.69 10.00
CA VAL A 15 0.87 14.59 9.09
C VAL A 15 1.02 15.62 7.99
N TRP A 16 0.92 15.18 6.74
CA TRP A 16 0.93 16.04 5.57
C TRP A 16 -0.47 16.17 4.97
N LEU A 17 -0.83 17.38 4.54
CA LEU A 17 -2.08 17.66 3.83
C LEU A 17 -1.73 18.30 2.47
N PRO A 18 -2.14 17.71 1.34
CA PRO A 18 -1.95 18.35 0.05
C PRO A 18 -2.86 19.57 -0.10
N THR A 19 -2.26 20.69 -0.51
CA THR A 19 -2.78 21.85 -1.28
C THR A 19 -3.01 23.20 -0.58
N ARG A 20 -2.54 24.23 -1.29
CA ARG A 20 -2.48 25.67 -0.95
C ARG A 20 -3.78 26.47 -1.12
N SER A 21 -4.89 25.87 -1.56
CA SER A 21 -6.02 26.65 -2.10
C SER A 21 -7.41 26.28 -1.58
N GLN A 22 -7.52 25.42 -0.58
CA GLN A 22 -8.79 25.13 0.10
C GLN A 22 -8.53 25.01 1.61
N PRO A 23 -9.42 25.55 2.49
CA PRO A 23 -9.35 25.23 3.91
C PRO A 23 -9.44 23.70 4.09
N VAL A 24 -8.69 23.16 5.06
CA VAL A 24 -8.68 21.72 5.38
C VAL A 24 -10.11 21.21 5.48
N ARG A 25 -10.55 20.44 4.47
CA ARG A 25 -11.89 19.85 4.45
C ARG A 25 -11.88 18.54 5.22
N GLN A 26 -13.01 18.28 5.89
CA GLN A 26 -13.25 17.18 6.84
C GLN A 26 -12.99 15.78 6.24
N GLU A 27 -12.89 15.68 4.93
CA GLU A 27 -12.64 14.47 4.13
C GLU A 27 -11.18 13.96 4.17
N GLN A 28 -10.21 14.77 4.61
CA GLN A 28 -8.81 14.36 4.79
C GLN A 28 -8.49 13.82 6.20
N LEU A 29 -9.50 13.76 7.08
CA LEU A 29 -9.36 13.39 8.49
C LEU A 29 -9.29 11.89 8.84
N PRO A 30 -9.56 10.86 8.01
CA PRO A 30 -9.66 9.50 8.54
C PRO A 30 -8.37 9.00 9.19
N TYR A 31 -7.22 9.28 8.55
CA TYR A 31 -5.90 8.98 9.11
C TYR A 31 -5.60 9.85 10.33
N ALA A 32 -5.93 11.14 10.28
CA ALA A 32 -5.76 12.04 11.41
C ALA A 32 -6.66 11.68 12.61
N SER A 33 -7.79 11.00 12.40
CA SER A 33 -8.76 10.61 13.42
C SER A 33 -8.29 9.39 14.22
N LEU A 34 -7.70 8.38 13.58
CA LEU A 34 -7.07 7.25 14.30
C LEU A 34 -5.91 7.75 15.17
N LEU A 35 -5.12 8.69 14.66
CA LEU A 35 -4.00 9.30 15.39
C LEU A 35 -4.45 10.28 16.47
N ALA A 36 -5.53 11.02 16.23
CA ALA A 36 -6.12 11.93 17.21
C ALA A 36 -6.69 11.18 18.41
N ALA A 37 -7.21 9.96 18.20
CA ALA A 37 -7.73 9.11 19.28
C ALA A 37 -6.64 8.60 20.24
N LEU A 38 -5.38 8.52 19.77
CA LEU A 38 -4.23 8.05 20.58
C LEU A 38 -3.63 9.16 21.47
N GLY A 39 -3.98 10.43 21.24
CA GLY A 39 -3.35 11.57 21.90
C GLY A 39 -1.90 11.81 21.46
N GLY A 40 -1.41 13.04 21.65
CA GLY A 40 -0.02 13.42 21.38
C GLY A 40 0.16 14.67 20.51
N PRO A 41 1.33 15.34 20.56
CA PRO A 41 1.63 16.47 19.69
C PRO A 41 1.61 16.06 18.22
N ARG A 42 1.12 16.95 17.36
CA ARG A 42 1.07 16.73 15.91
C ARG A 42 1.86 17.83 15.23
N VAL A 43 2.77 17.42 14.35
CA VAL A 43 3.57 18.31 13.52
C VAL A 43 2.96 18.27 12.13
N PHE A 44 2.48 19.42 11.67
CA PHE A 44 1.93 19.57 10.33
C PHE A 44 2.92 20.32 9.47
N LEU A 45 3.25 19.75 8.32
CA LEU A 45 4.07 20.42 7.31
C LEU A 45 3.15 20.97 6.20
N PRO A 46 3.25 22.28 5.86
CA PRO A 46 2.39 22.89 4.85
C PRO A 46 2.68 22.35 3.45
N ASP A 47 3.95 22.08 3.16
CA ASP A 47 4.43 21.53 1.89
C ASP A 47 5.42 20.39 2.20
N PHE A 48 5.47 19.39 1.32
CA PHE A 48 6.42 18.28 1.47
C PHE A 48 7.79 18.69 0.91
N SER A 49 8.84 18.58 1.74
CA SER A 49 10.24 18.50 1.33
C SER A 49 10.93 17.47 2.24
N PRO A 50 11.82 16.61 1.69
CA PRO A 50 12.60 15.67 2.49
C PRO A 50 13.38 16.35 3.63
N GLU A 51 13.97 17.50 3.36
CA GLU A 51 14.78 18.28 4.30
C GLU A 51 13.91 18.89 5.40
N ALA A 52 12.76 19.45 5.03
CA ALA A 52 11.78 19.99 5.98
C ALA A 52 11.23 18.89 6.89
N CYS A 53 10.98 17.70 6.33
CA CYS A 53 10.57 16.50 7.06
C CYS A 53 11.64 16.07 8.09
N ALA A 54 12.89 15.90 7.66
CA ALA A 54 14.00 15.52 8.54
C ALA A 54 14.24 16.55 9.66
N THR A 55 14.15 17.85 9.32
CA THR A 55 14.25 18.96 10.28
C THR A 55 13.14 18.88 11.33
N ALA A 56 11.89 18.73 10.90
CA ALA A 56 10.74 18.62 11.79
C ALA A 56 10.82 17.38 12.69
N ILE A 57 11.26 16.24 12.14
CA ILE A 57 11.49 15.02 12.90
C ILE A 57 12.49 15.26 14.02
N SER A 58 13.63 15.85 13.71
CA SER A 58 14.69 16.14 14.68
C SER A 58 14.27 17.16 15.73
N GLN A 59 13.62 18.27 15.32
CA GLN A 59 13.24 19.36 16.22
C GLN A 59 12.14 18.98 17.21
N HIS A 60 11.19 18.14 16.78
CA HIS A 60 10.02 17.76 17.58
C HIS A 60 10.09 16.34 18.13
N GLU A 61 11.20 15.65 17.95
CA GLU A 61 11.40 14.25 18.34
C GLU A 61 10.26 13.35 17.86
N VAL A 62 9.89 13.49 16.58
CA VAL A 62 8.79 12.73 15.97
C VAL A 62 9.06 11.23 16.16
N THR A 63 8.06 10.51 16.69
CA THR A 63 8.18 9.06 16.94
C THR A 63 7.48 8.22 15.88
N THR A 64 6.50 8.80 15.19
CA THR A 64 5.72 8.08 14.21
C THR A 64 5.30 8.99 13.06
N PHE A 65 5.33 8.45 11.84
CA PHE A 65 4.74 9.13 10.69
C PHE A 65 4.12 8.14 9.72
N ILE A 66 3.23 8.67 8.89
CA ILE A 66 2.60 7.95 7.79
C ILE A 66 3.24 8.42 6.50
N ALA A 67 3.62 7.50 5.63
CA ALA A 67 4.13 7.82 4.31
C ALA A 67 3.59 6.85 3.27
N VAL A 68 3.67 7.29 2.02
CA VAL A 68 3.56 6.43 0.84
C VAL A 68 4.96 6.04 0.36
N PRO A 69 5.13 4.94 -0.39
CA PRO A 69 6.42 4.43 -0.84
C PRO A 69 7.36 5.48 -1.45
N THR A 70 6.83 6.36 -2.31
CA THR A 70 7.61 7.40 -2.99
C THR A 70 8.18 8.44 -2.03
N ILE A 71 7.35 8.93 -1.10
CA ILE A 71 7.73 9.90 -0.08
C ILE A 71 8.79 9.32 0.86
N LEU A 72 8.60 8.06 1.28
CA LEU A 72 9.56 7.38 2.15
C LEU A 72 10.92 7.23 1.47
N SER A 73 10.96 6.84 0.21
CA SER A 73 12.20 6.78 -0.59
C SER A 73 12.87 8.15 -0.68
N GLN A 74 12.13 9.23 -0.94
CA GLN A 74 12.69 10.58 -1.01
C GLN A 74 13.31 11.05 0.32
N ILE A 75 12.64 10.77 1.45
CA ILE A 75 13.18 11.08 2.78
C ILE A 75 14.46 10.30 3.05
N VAL A 76 14.46 8.99 2.78
CA VAL A 76 15.64 8.13 2.99
C VAL A 76 16.80 8.55 2.11
N SER A 77 16.58 8.84 0.83
CA SER A 77 17.62 9.33 -0.09
C SER A 77 18.23 10.64 0.39
N SER A 78 17.41 11.65 0.70
CA SER A 78 17.88 12.95 1.18
C SER A 78 18.65 12.85 2.51
N ALA A 79 18.17 12.01 3.43
CA ALA A 79 18.86 11.77 4.70
C ALA A 79 20.23 11.13 4.49
N ARG A 80 20.36 10.16 3.57
CA ARG A 80 21.65 9.54 3.23
C ARG A 80 22.62 10.49 2.55
N GLU A 81 22.12 11.34 1.64
CA GLU A 81 22.95 12.37 0.99
C GLU A 81 23.51 13.39 1.99
N SER A 82 22.85 13.57 3.14
CA SER A 82 23.23 14.50 4.20
C SER A 82 23.83 13.83 5.44
N ASP A 83 24.10 12.52 5.40
CA ASP A 83 24.56 11.70 6.55
C ASP A 83 23.70 11.88 7.82
N LEU A 84 22.38 12.06 7.65
CA LEU A 84 21.43 12.29 8.73
C LEU A 84 20.86 10.97 9.28
N VAL A 85 20.86 10.86 10.61
CA VAL A 85 20.22 9.76 11.36
C VAL A 85 19.08 10.32 12.21
N LEU A 86 17.93 9.66 12.16
CA LEU A 86 16.68 10.10 12.81
C LEU A 86 16.20 9.03 13.83
N PRO A 87 16.85 8.93 15.02
CA PRO A 87 16.63 7.84 15.97
C PRO A 87 15.32 7.95 16.76
N SER A 88 14.67 9.11 16.75
CA SER A 88 13.39 9.34 17.44
C SER A 88 12.26 8.50 16.85
N ILE A 89 12.33 8.19 15.55
CA ILE A 89 11.31 7.43 14.84
C ILE A 89 11.31 5.98 15.33
N ARG A 90 10.15 5.55 15.83
CA ARG A 90 9.88 4.20 16.32
C ARG A 90 8.98 3.41 15.38
N THR A 91 8.14 4.09 14.61
CA THR A 91 7.18 3.42 13.72
C THR A 91 6.96 4.23 12.46
N ILE A 92 6.92 3.55 11.32
CA ILE A 92 6.52 4.11 10.03
C ILE A 92 5.32 3.31 9.54
N LEU A 93 4.19 3.99 9.36
CA LEU A 93 3.03 3.40 8.70
C LEU A 93 3.13 3.66 7.20
N LEU A 94 3.30 2.59 6.42
CA LEU A 94 3.41 2.61 4.98
C LEU A 94 2.10 2.15 4.34
N GLY A 95 1.43 3.04 3.63
CA GLY A 95 0.15 2.73 2.96
C GLY A 95 0.20 3.00 1.47
N ALA A 96 -0.92 2.71 0.80
CA ALA A 96 -1.20 3.07 -0.60
C ALA A 96 -0.26 2.45 -1.66
N GLY A 97 0.56 1.47 -1.31
CA GLY A 97 1.39 0.75 -2.30
C GLY A 97 2.34 -0.25 -1.64
N PRO A 98 2.96 -1.13 -2.45
CA PRO A 98 3.98 -2.05 -1.96
C PRO A 98 5.21 -1.29 -1.46
N ALA A 99 5.95 -1.88 -0.52
CA ALA A 99 7.21 -1.33 -0.07
C ALA A 99 8.21 -1.26 -1.24
N PRO A 100 8.96 -0.15 -1.42
CA PRO A 100 9.96 -0.06 -2.47
C PRO A 100 11.06 -1.13 -2.30
N VAL A 101 11.45 -1.75 -3.40
CA VAL A 101 12.55 -2.72 -3.43
C VAL A 101 13.83 -2.04 -2.96
N GLY A 102 14.59 -2.70 -2.07
CA GLY A 102 15.87 -2.20 -1.55
C GLY A 102 15.76 -1.22 -0.38
N LEU A 103 14.57 -0.69 -0.10
CA LEU A 103 14.34 0.21 1.03
C LEU A 103 14.64 -0.47 2.38
N GLU A 104 14.47 -1.79 2.46
CA GLU A 104 14.80 -2.62 3.63
C GLU A 104 16.26 -2.48 4.11
N GLN A 105 17.18 -2.21 3.17
CA GLN A 105 18.61 -2.09 3.47
C GLN A 105 18.99 -0.68 3.92
N SER A 106 18.32 0.35 3.39
CA SER A 106 18.62 1.76 3.67
C SER A 106 17.86 2.30 4.87
N LEU A 107 16.69 1.74 5.22
CA LEU A 107 15.90 2.14 6.38
C LEU A 107 16.65 2.05 7.71
N PRO A 108 17.41 0.98 8.03
CA PRO A 108 18.15 0.90 9.28
C PRO A 108 19.24 1.97 9.42
N GLU A 109 19.83 2.43 8.31
CA GLU A 109 20.87 3.48 8.32
C GLU A 109 20.30 4.82 8.78
N VAL A 110 19.10 5.17 8.31
CA VAL A 110 18.45 6.44 8.62
C VAL A 110 17.59 6.36 9.89
N PHE A 111 16.89 5.24 10.09
CA PHE A 111 15.91 5.04 11.16
C PHE A 111 16.22 3.78 11.98
N PRO A 112 17.28 3.78 12.79
CA PRO A 112 17.83 2.57 13.42
C PRO A 112 16.89 1.88 14.41
N CYS A 113 15.89 2.59 14.94
CA CYS A 113 14.97 2.08 15.96
C CYS A 113 13.54 1.87 15.46
N THR A 114 13.33 1.88 14.14
CA THR A 114 12.00 1.88 13.54
C THR A 114 11.45 0.48 13.31
N ARG A 115 10.14 0.35 13.43
CA ARG A 115 9.35 -0.75 12.87
C ARG A 115 8.54 -0.23 11.70
N VAL A 116 8.48 -1.01 10.61
CA VAL A 116 7.63 -0.66 9.47
C VAL A 116 6.33 -1.43 9.59
N VAL A 117 5.21 -0.71 9.52
CA VAL A 117 3.88 -1.29 9.47
C VAL A 117 3.32 -0.98 8.10
N THR A 118 3.07 -1.99 7.27
CA THR A 118 2.30 -1.78 6.04
C THR A 118 0.82 -1.89 6.32
N ALA A 119 0.04 -1.13 5.56
CA ALA A 119 -1.40 -1.10 5.69
C ALA A 119 -2.06 -1.21 4.32
N TYR A 120 -2.98 -2.17 4.18
CA TYR A 120 -3.84 -2.32 3.02
C TYR A 120 -5.23 -1.82 3.38
N GLY A 121 -5.85 -1.07 2.47
CA GLY A 121 -7.19 -0.55 2.64
C GLY A 121 -7.65 0.27 1.45
N MET A 122 -8.81 0.87 1.59
CA MET A 122 -9.48 1.66 0.55
C MET A 122 -10.35 2.73 1.20
N THR A 123 -10.70 3.77 0.45
CA THR A 123 -11.50 4.90 0.94
C THR A 123 -12.87 4.44 1.45
N GLU A 124 -13.49 3.48 0.76
CA GLU A 124 -14.79 2.88 1.08
C GLU A 124 -14.76 2.07 2.38
N ALA A 125 -13.57 1.74 2.87
CA ALA A 125 -13.33 1.06 4.14
C ALA A 125 -12.79 2.04 5.21
N CYS A 126 -12.92 3.35 4.97
CA CYS A 126 -12.55 4.50 5.82
C CYS A 126 -11.09 4.58 6.30
N SER A 127 -10.26 3.57 6.10
CA SER A 127 -8.83 3.54 6.40
C SER A 127 -8.24 2.21 5.92
N SER A 128 -7.52 1.51 6.79
CA SER A 128 -6.87 0.23 6.56
C SER A 128 -7.76 -0.93 7.01
N ILE A 129 -7.83 -1.95 6.14
CA ILE A 129 -8.52 -3.22 6.37
C ILE A 129 -7.58 -4.20 7.08
N THR A 130 -6.31 -4.27 6.69
CA THR A 130 -5.31 -5.14 7.29
C THR A 130 -3.99 -4.41 7.55
N PHE A 131 -3.25 -4.91 8.53
CA PHE A 131 -1.92 -4.41 8.87
C PHE A 131 -0.91 -5.54 8.90
N HIS A 132 0.30 -5.27 8.44
CA HIS A 132 1.43 -6.18 8.58
C HIS A 132 2.61 -5.44 9.20
N THR A 133 3.16 -5.99 10.28
CA THR A 133 4.31 -5.38 10.96
C THR A 133 5.58 -6.14 10.68
N PHE A 134 6.60 -5.42 10.24
CA PHE A 134 7.95 -5.92 10.08
C PHE A 134 8.84 -5.41 11.22
N PRO A 135 9.58 -6.29 11.91
CA PRO A 135 10.78 -5.85 12.60
C PRO A 135 11.77 -5.31 11.56
N CYS A 136 12.53 -4.27 11.90
CA CYS A 136 13.64 -3.78 11.08
C CYS A 136 14.90 -4.61 11.39
N PRO A 137 15.69 -5.08 10.40
CA PRO A 137 15.50 -4.86 8.95
C PRO A 137 14.27 -5.60 8.43
N VAL A 138 13.51 -4.94 7.56
CA VAL A 138 12.32 -5.51 6.91
C VAL A 138 12.76 -6.81 6.25
N ALA A 139 12.23 -7.94 6.71
CA ALA A 139 12.54 -9.20 6.07
C ALA A 139 11.89 -9.19 4.67
N LYS A 140 12.64 -9.68 3.67
CA LYS A 140 12.26 -10.02 2.28
C LYS A 140 10.94 -10.81 2.09
N ALA A 141 10.16 -11.02 3.15
CA ALA A 141 9.16 -12.06 3.33
C ALA A 141 7.73 -11.66 2.93
N SER A 142 7.47 -10.44 2.44
CA SER A 142 6.10 -10.04 2.08
C SER A 142 5.76 -10.14 0.61
N THR A 143 6.69 -10.46 -0.27
CA THR A 143 6.46 -10.59 -1.72
C THR A 143 6.98 -11.93 -2.22
N GLY A 144 6.10 -12.78 -2.72
CA GLY A 144 6.46 -14.06 -3.33
C GLY A 144 5.71 -14.28 -4.64
N GLU A 145 5.96 -15.41 -5.29
CA GLU A 145 5.24 -15.82 -6.52
C GLU A 145 3.71 -15.85 -6.31
N GLN A 146 3.26 -16.05 -5.06
CA GLN A 146 1.86 -16.15 -4.68
C GLN A 146 1.20 -14.82 -4.29
N GLY A 147 1.89 -13.68 -4.45
CA GLY A 147 1.36 -12.35 -4.18
C GLY A 147 2.08 -11.60 -3.04
N THR A 148 1.40 -10.59 -2.50
CA THR A 148 1.91 -9.70 -1.44
C THR A 148 1.16 -9.91 -0.14
N CYS A 149 1.85 -10.30 0.94
CA CYS A 149 1.26 -10.40 2.27
C CYS A 149 0.94 -9.01 2.82
N VAL A 150 -0.34 -8.75 3.06
CA VAL A 150 -0.85 -7.49 3.65
C VAL A 150 -1.30 -7.67 5.10
N GLY A 151 -1.00 -8.82 5.70
CA GLY A 151 -1.14 -9.08 7.12
C GLY A 151 -2.56 -9.43 7.54
N THR A 152 -2.95 -9.03 8.75
CA THR A 152 -4.20 -9.48 9.38
C THR A 152 -5.13 -8.32 9.66
N ALA A 153 -6.43 -8.59 9.72
CA ALA A 153 -7.43 -7.62 10.12
C ALA A 153 -7.29 -7.25 11.62
N PRO A 154 -7.48 -5.98 12.00
CA PRO A 154 -7.56 -5.59 13.40
C PRO A 154 -8.88 -6.07 14.04
N PRO A 155 -8.99 -6.06 15.38
CA PRO A 155 -10.22 -6.44 16.07
C PRO A 155 -11.45 -5.65 15.58
N GLY A 156 -12.56 -6.36 15.35
CA GLY A 156 -13.81 -5.76 14.87
C GLY A 156 -13.91 -5.61 13.36
N ILE A 157 -12.84 -5.90 12.60
CA ILE A 157 -12.86 -6.01 11.15
C ILE A 157 -12.79 -7.48 10.76
N GLU A 158 -13.73 -7.90 9.92
CA GLU A 158 -13.76 -9.22 9.30
C GLU A 158 -13.25 -9.12 7.85
N VAL A 159 -12.52 -10.16 7.43
CA VAL A 159 -12.04 -10.33 6.06
C VAL A 159 -12.34 -11.77 5.64
N CYS A 160 -12.87 -11.95 4.44
CA CYS A 160 -13.01 -13.27 3.85
C CYS A 160 -12.71 -13.25 2.35
N ILE A 161 -12.50 -14.44 1.78
CA ILE A 161 -12.27 -14.63 0.35
C ILE A 161 -13.53 -15.25 -0.24
N ARG A 162 -14.21 -14.50 -1.13
CA ARG A 162 -15.38 -14.99 -1.83
C ARG A 162 -14.95 -15.61 -3.17
N PRO A 163 -15.38 -16.86 -3.47
CA PRO A 163 -15.07 -17.47 -4.75
C PRO A 163 -15.56 -16.61 -5.92
N LEU A 164 -14.78 -16.58 -6.99
CA LEU A 164 -15.14 -15.85 -8.20
C LEU A 164 -16.36 -16.50 -8.88
N THR A 165 -17.32 -15.67 -9.30
CA THR A 165 -18.57 -16.15 -9.90
C THR A 165 -18.40 -16.56 -11.37
N ALA A 166 -19.46 -17.12 -11.94
CA ALA A 166 -19.51 -17.61 -13.32
C ALA A 166 -19.03 -16.63 -14.41
N GLY A 167 -19.20 -15.32 -14.21
CA GLY A 167 -18.74 -14.27 -15.13
C GLY A 167 -17.24 -13.93 -15.01
N ASN A 168 -16.60 -14.48 -13.98
CA ASN A 168 -15.17 -14.37 -13.68
C ASN A 168 -14.47 -15.75 -13.81
N ARG A 169 -15.12 -16.71 -14.48
CA ARG A 169 -14.68 -18.12 -14.58
C ARG A 169 -13.27 -18.29 -15.12
N ASP A 170 -12.84 -17.39 -15.99
CA ASP A 170 -11.53 -17.50 -16.64
C ASP A 170 -10.38 -17.24 -15.64
N LEU A 171 -10.65 -16.62 -14.48
CA LEU A 171 -9.67 -16.37 -13.41
C LEU A 171 -9.38 -17.59 -12.53
N GLN A 172 -10.09 -18.71 -12.75
CA GLN A 172 -9.90 -19.96 -11.99
C GLN A 172 -8.57 -20.67 -12.27
N GLY A 173 -7.76 -20.17 -13.22
CA GLY A 173 -6.38 -20.61 -13.43
C GLY A 173 -5.38 -20.08 -12.39
N SER A 174 -5.78 -19.09 -11.58
CA SER A 174 -4.99 -18.64 -10.43
C SER A 174 -4.98 -19.71 -9.33
N ALA A 175 -3.89 -19.78 -8.56
CA ALA A 175 -3.65 -20.81 -7.54
C ALA A 175 -4.91 -21.15 -6.71
N GLN A 176 -5.10 -22.44 -6.37
CA GLN A 176 -6.24 -22.89 -5.56
C GLN A 176 -6.46 -21.98 -4.33
N GLY A 177 -7.67 -21.43 -4.20
CA GLY A 177 -8.06 -20.61 -3.05
C GLY A 177 -8.01 -19.10 -3.27
N VAL A 178 -7.61 -18.63 -4.46
CA VAL A 178 -7.75 -17.21 -4.84
C VAL A 178 -9.22 -16.86 -5.11
N GLY A 179 -9.64 -15.72 -4.57
CA GLY A 179 -10.97 -15.16 -4.79
C GLY A 179 -11.00 -13.65 -4.57
N GLU A 180 -12.19 -13.07 -4.59
CA GLU A 180 -12.37 -11.65 -4.28
C GLU A 180 -12.26 -11.42 -2.78
N VAL A 181 -11.47 -10.42 -2.40
CA VAL A 181 -11.34 -9.99 -1.02
C VAL A 181 -12.60 -9.22 -0.62
N MET A 182 -13.22 -9.66 0.47
CA MET A 182 -14.38 -9.02 1.07
C MET A 182 -14.03 -8.55 2.47
N THR A 183 -14.57 -7.41 2.89
CA THR A 183 -14.44 -6.95 4.29
C THR A 183 -15.79 -6.58 4.90
N ARG A 184 -15.93 -6.74 6.22
CA ARG A 184 -17.12 -6.35 6.99
C ARG A 184 -16.72 -5.79 8.35
N GLY A 185 -17.39 -4.74 8.80
CA GLY A 185 -17.10 -4.12 10.08
C GLY A 185 -17.59 -2.67 10.18
N PRO A 186 -17.32 -2.01 11.31
CA PRO A 186 -17.74 -0.63 11.56
C PRO A 186 -16.97 0.42 10.72
N HIS A 187 -15.97 -0.03 9.96
CA HIS A 187 -15.12 0.80 9.10
C HIS A 187 -15.70 0.99 7.69
N ILE A 188 -16.76 0.28 7.32
CA ILE A 188 -17.37 0.44 5.99
C ILE A 188 -18.08 1.79 5.89
N MET A 189 -17.91 2.46 4.75
CA MET A 189 -18.59 3.71 4.41
C MET A 189 -20.12 3.57 4.48
N LEU A 190 -20.80 4.71 4.61
CA LEU A 190 -22.26 4.77 4.51
C LEU A 190 -22.78 4.63 3.07
N GLY A 191 -21.94 4.95 2.08
CA GLY A 191 -22.28 4.97 0.66
C GLY A 191 -21.71 6.21 -0.03
N TYR A 192 -21.79 6.25 -1.36
CA TYR A 192 -21.40 7.41 -2.14
C TYR A 192 -22.50 8.48 -2.15
N VAL A 193 -22.11 9.74 -2.02
CA VAL A 193 -23.05 10.87 -2.14
C VAL A 193 -23.62 10.93 -3.55
N GLY A 194 -24.95 10.99 -3.68
CA GLY A 194 -25.63 11.08 -4.98
C GLY A 194 -25.76 9.76 -5.75
N ALA A 195 -25.36 8.64 -5.15
CA ALA A 195 -25.64 7.32 -5.70
C ALA A 195 -27.05 6.86 -5.31
N GLU A 196 -28.04 7.14 -6.15
CA GLU A 196 -29.41 6.67 -5.96
C GLU A 196 -29.58 5.18 -6.34
N ASP A 197 -28.68 4.64 -7.17
CA ASP A 197 -28.70 3.25 -7.63
C ASP A 197 -27.80 2.32 -6.81
N ALA A 198 -28.41 1.28 -6.22
CA ALA A 198 -27.75 0.19 -5.51
C ALA A 198 -26.70 -0.55 -6.36
N ALA A 199 -26.82 -0.50 -7.69
CA ALA A 199 -25.91 -1.17 -8.63
C ALA A 199 -24.48 -0.60 -8.62
N SER A 200 -24.29 0.62 -8.13
CA SER A 200 -22.98 1.27 -8.00
C SER A 200 -22.30 1.02 -6.65
N SER A 201 -23.03 0.46 -5.69
CA SER A 201 -22.51 0.25 -4.35
C SER A 201 -21.66 -1.03 -4.30
N PRO A 202 -20.40 -0.97 -3.86
CA PRO A 202 -19.61 -2.16 -3.60
C PRO A 202 -20.12 -2.95 -2.37
N LEU A 203 -21.03 -2.37 -1.58
CA LEU A 203 -21.65 -3.02 -0.42
C LEU A 203 -22.71 -4.04 -0.86
N GLN A 204 -22.48 -5.29 -0.50
CA GLN A 204 -23.38 -6.40 -0.79
C GLN A 204 -24.55 -6.44 0.21
N ALA A 205 -25.65 -7.10 -0.19
CA ALA A 205 -26.86 -7.20 0.63
C ALA A 205 -26.66 -7.89 1.99
N ASP A 206 -25.60 -8.69 2.13
CA ASP A 206 -25.21 -9.38 3.37
C ASP A 206 -24.22 -8.57 4.24
N GLY A 207 -24.00 -7.29 3.90
CA GLY A 207 -23.19 -6.34 4.65
C GLY A 207 -21.69 -6.44 4.38
N TRP A 208 -21.26 -7.27 3.42
CA TRP A 208 -19.86 -7.33 3.00
C TRP A 208 -19.54 -6.28 1.94
N LEU A 209 -18.44 -5.58 2.09
CA LEU A 209 -17.88 -4.71 1.07
C LEU A 209 -16.98 -5.54 0.13
N ALA A 210 -17.32 -5.55 -1.16
CA ALA A 210 -16.46 -6.10 -2.21
C ALA A 210 -15.32 -5.11 -2.51
N THR A 211 -14.05 -5.51 -2.31
CA THR A 211 -12.94 -4.57 -2.52
C THR A 211 -12.54 -4.47 -4.00
N GLY A 212 -12.93 -5.44 -4.82
CA GLY A 212 -12.44 -5.59 -6.19
C GLY A 212 -10.98 -6.05 -6.28
N ASP A 213 -10.35 -6.39 -5.14
CA ASP A 213 -9.01 -6.96 -5.08
C ASP A 213 -9.10 -8.49 -5.01
N LEU A 214 -8.12 -9.15 -5.62
CA LEU A 214 -7.96 -10.59 -5.63
C LEU A 214 -6.94 -11.01 -4.59
N GLY A 215 -7.25 -12.04 -3.82
CA GLY A 215 -6.38 -12.54 -2.79
C GLY A 215 -6.75 -13.90 -2.25
N TRP A 216 -5.95 -14.38 -1.31
CA TRP A 216 -6.16 -15.62 -0.59
C TRP A 216 -5.71 -15.46 0.87
N MET A 217 -6.14 -16.39 1.72
CA MET A 217 -5.78 -16.40 3.15
C MET A 217 -4.88 -17.60 3.45
N ASP A 218 -3.79 -17.36 4.16
CA ASP A 218 -2.91 -18.45 4.59
C ASP A 218 -3.38 -19.13 5.88
N ALA A 219 -2.65 -20.17 6.29
CA ALA A 219 -2.95 -20.94 7.50
C ALA A 219 -2.86 -20.11 8.79
N GLN A 220 -2.20 -18.94 8.77
CA GLN A 220 -2.10 -18.00 9.89
C GLN A 220 -3.15 -16.88 9.80
N GLN A 221 -4.15 -17.01 8.91
CA GLN A 221 -5.18 -16.00 8.65
C GLN A 221 -4.59 -14.64 8.21
N ARG A 222 -3.44 -14.67 7.52
CA ARG A 222 -2.91 -13.48 6.85
C ARG A 222 -3.45 -13.41 5.43
N LEU A 223 -3.82 -12.21 5.02
CA LEU A 223 -4.29 -11.90 3.68
C LEU A 223 -3.09 -11.71 2.75
N TRP A 224 -3.17 -12.35 1.59
CA TRP A 224 -2.22 -12.24 0.48
C TRP A 224 -2.94 -11.69 -0.74
N LEU A 225 -2.48 -10.55 -1.26
CA LEU A 225 -3.04 -9.91 -2.45
C LEU A 225 -2.30 -10.36 -3.72
N VAL A 226 -3.08 -10.68 -4.76
CA VAL A 226 -2.59 -11.15 -6.05
C VAL A 226 -2.71 -10.06 -7.12
N GLY A 227 -3.75 -9.24 -7.07
CA GLY A 227 -4.00 -8.16 -8.04
C GLY A 227 -5.39 -7.58 -7.89
N ARG A 228 -5.88 -6.84 -8.89
CA ARG A 228 -7.26 -6.35 -8.92
C ARG A 228 -8.09 -7.06 -9.97
N LEU A 229 -9.38 -7.23 -9.71
CA LEU A 229 -10.33 -7.88 -10.62
C LEU A 229 -10.41 -7.15 -11.98
N LYS A 230 -10.26 -5.83 -11.99
CA LYS A 230 -10.32 -4.99 -13.19
C LYS A 230 -8.99 -4.91 -13.95
N ASP A 231 -7.88 -5.30 -13.32
CA ASP A 231 -6.52 -5.20 -13.89
C ASP A 231 -6.04 -6.53 -14.48
N VAL A 232 -6.98 -7.44 -14.76
CA VAL A 232 -6.75 -8.69 -15.46
C VAL A 232 -6.87 -8.42 -16.95
N ILE A 233 -5.79 -8.68 -17.67
CA ILE A 233 -5.72 -8.59 -19.12
C ILE A 233 -6.15 -9.93 -19.72
N ARG A 234 -7.25 -9.92 -20.49
CA ARG A 234 -7.82 -11.09 -21.16
C ARG A 234 -7.15 -11.28 -22.52
N SER A 235 -6.06 -12.02 -22.53
CA SER A 235 -5.21 -12.22 -23.72
C SER A 235 -5.38 -13.65 -24.25
N GLY A 236 -6.26 -13.81 -25.25
CA GLY A 236 -6.57 -15.10 -25.86
C GLY A 236 -7.34 -16.00 -24.90
N SER A 237 -6.80 -17.19 -24.61
CA SER A 237 -7.33 -18.11 -23.61
C SER A 237 -6.78 -17.85 -22.19
N GLU A 238 -5.87 -16.90 -22.03
CA GLU A 238 -5.14 -16.67 -20.79
C GLU A 238 -5.56 -15.37 -20.12
N ASN A 239 -5.52 -15.37 -18.79
CA ASN A 239 -5.68 -14.18 -17.97
C ASN A 239 -4.33 -13.77 -17.41
N VAL A 240 -3.89 -12.58 -17.78
CA VAL A 240 -2.60 -12.03 -17.36
C VAL A 240 -2.84 -10.96 -16.30
N HIS A 241 -2.28 -11.15 -15.12
CA HIS A 241 -2.32 -10.15 -14.06
C HIS A 241 -1.25 -9.08 -14.33
N ALA A 242 -1.69 -7.84 -14.57
CA ALA A 242 -0.78 -6.72 -14.85
C ALA A 242 0.34 -6.61 -13.80
N GLY A 243 -0.01 -6.69 -12.51
CA GLY A 243 0.94 -6.60 -11.40
C GLY A 243 1.98 -7.73 -11.35
N GLU A 244 1.71 -8.91 -11.92
CA GLU A 244 2.71 -9.97 -12.03
C GLU A 244 3.77 -9.61 -13.06
N VAL A 245 3.34 -9.13 -14.22
CA VAL A 245 4.23 -8.70 -15.31
C VAL A 245 5.03 -7.48 -14.87
N GLU A 246 4.40 -6.49 -14.23
CA GLU A 246 5.08 -5.31 -13.66
C GLU A 246 6.19 -5.71 -12.71
N ARG A 247 5.93 -6.67 -11.82
CA ARG A 247 6.91 -7.16 -10.84
C ARG A 247 8.14 -7.76 -11.52
N VAL A 248 7.96 -8.54 -12.58
CA VAL A 248 9.07 -9.10 -13.35
C VAL A 248 9.83 -8.00 -14.08
N LEU A 249 9.12 -7.02 -14.67
CA LEU A 249 9.74 -5.91 -15.40
C LEU A 249 10.60 -5.02 -14.50
N VAL A 250 10.15 -4.68 -13.28
CA VAL A 250 10.92 -3.84 -12.34
C VAL A 250 12.13 -4.56 -11.72
N GLN A 251 12.25 -5.87 -11.87
CA GLN A 251 13.48 -6.59 -11.50
C GLN A 251 14.62 -6.36 -12.51
N HIS A 252 14.30 -5.90 -13.72
CA HIS A 252 15.32 -5.59 -14.71
C HIS A 252 16.07 -4.30 -14.33
N PRO A 253 17.42 -4.29 -14.24
CA PRO A 253 18.18 -3.17 -13.68
C PRO A 253 18.05 -1.85 -14.45
N ALA A 254 17.61 -1.91 -15.71
CA ALA A 254 17.33 -0.72 -16.52
C ALA A 254 15.96 -0.07 -16.24
N VAL A 255 15.07 -0.71 -15.50
CA VAL A 255 13.68 -0.28 -15.29
C VAL A 255 13.53 0.28 -13.87
N VAL A 256 13.05 1.52 -13.77
CA VAL A 256 12.74 2.21 -12.51
C VAL A 256 11.32 1.88 -12.06
N ALA A 257 10.38 1.90 -13.01
CA ALA A 257 8.97 1.60 -12.77
C ALA A 257 8.36 1.03 -14.05
N ALA A 258 7.32 0.21 -13.90
CA ALA A 258 6.55 -0.34 -15.00
C ALA A 258 5.06 -0.24 -14.69
N ALA A 259 4.25 -0.01 -15.73
CA ALA A 259 2.79 -0.12 -15.68
C ALA A 259 2.33 -0.99 -16.83
N VAL A 260 1.55 -2.04 -16.57
CA VAL A 260 1.10 -3.01 -17.56
C VAL A 260 -0.40 -2.88 -17.74
N VAL A 261 -0.84 -2.82 -19.00
CA VAL A 261 -2.25 -2.63 -19.37
C VAL A 261 -2.62 -3.53 -20.55
N GLY A 262 -3.88 -3.91 -20.61
CA GLY A 262 -4.47 -4.56 -21.77
C GLY A 262 -4.83 -3.51 -22.82
N LEU A 263 -4.34 -3.66 -24.05
CA LEU A 263 -4.80 -2.87 -25.18
C LEU A 263 -5.64 -3.74 -26.11
N PRO A 264 -6.73 -3.22 -26.71
CA PRO A 264 -7.54 -4.00 -27.65
C PRO A 264 -6.69 -4.61 -28.78
N HIS A 265 -6.87 -5.90 -29.03
CA HIS A 265 -6.14 -6.66 -30.05
C HIS A 265 -7.07 -7.60 -30.82
N PRO A 266 -7.04 -7.61 -32.17
CA PRO A 266 -8.02 -8.34 -32.99
C PRO A 266 -7.96 -9.87 -32.83
N HIS A 267 -6.80 -10.42 -32.45
CA HIS A 267 -6.65 -11.88 -32.28
C HIS A 267 -6.76 -12.34 -30.82
N TRP A 268 -6.34 -11.49 -29.87
CA TRP A 268 -6.23 -11.87 -28.47
C TRP A 268 -7.33 -11.26 -27.59
N GLY A 269 -8.20 -10.41 -28.15
CA GLY A 269 -9.08 -9.57 -27.34
C GLY A 269 -8.29 -8.41 -26.75
N GLU A 270 -7.34 -8.71 -25.86
CA GLU A 270 -6.39 -7.75 -25.31
C GLU A 270 -4.94 -8.24 -25.51
N GLN A 271 -4.05 -7.35 -25.97
CA GLN A 271 -2.60 -7.57 -25.95
C GLN A 271 -2.01 -6.98 -24.67
N VAL A 272 -1.12 -7.73 -24.02
CA VAL A 272 -0.37 -7.25 -22.85
C VAL A 272 0.63 -6.19 -23.29
N SER A 273 0.50 -4.98 -22.77
CA SER A 273 1.34 -3.83 -23.12
C SER A 273 1.96 -3.20 -21.88
N ALA A 274 3.23 -2.80 -21.94
CA ALA A 274 3.92 -2.20 -20.80
C ALA A 274 4.42 -0.78 -21.12
N LEU A 275 4.17 0.16 -20.22
CA LEU A 275 4.84 1.46 -20.17
C LEU A 275 5.98 1.36 -19.15
N LEU A 276 7.19 1.75 -19.56
CA LEU A 276 8.40 1.63 -18.74
C LEU A 276 8.99 3.02 -18.45
N GLN A 277 9.31 3.27 -17.19
CA GLN A 277 10.26 4.32 -16.81
C GLN A 277 11.65 3.71 -16.72
N LEU A 278 12.58 4.21 -17.53
CA LEU A 278 13.96 3.71 -17.56
C LEU A 278 14.87 4.51 -16.65
N GLN A 279 15.97 3.86 -16.25
CA GLN A 279 17.12 4.57 -15.69
C GLN A 279 17.61 5.63 -16.69
N PRO A 280 18.09 6.81 -16.24
CA PRO A 280 18.52 7.89 -17.13
C PRO A 280 19.59 7.49 -18.16
N THR A 281 20.38 6.46 -17.86
CA THR A 281 21.47 5.95 -18.69
C THR A 281 21.11 4.73 -19.53
N ALA A 282 19.87 4.23 -19.41
CA ALA A 282 19.44 3.01 -20.08
C ALA A 282 18.76 3.31 -21.43
N CYS A 283 19.07 2.49 -22.43
CA CYS A 283 18.40 2.47 -23.73
C CYS A 283 17.78 1.09 -23.96
N ILE A 284 16.54 1.06 -24.49
CA ILE A 284 15.89 -0.17 -24.94
C ILE A 284 16.01 -0.25 -26.46
N GLN A 285 16.40 -1.42 -26.96
CA GLN A 285 16.25 -1.76 -28.36
C GLN A 285 14.88 -2.40 -28.58
N THR A 286 14.05 -1.77 -29.42
CA THR A 286 12.77 -2.35 -29.83
C THR A 286 13.02 -3.43 -30.88
N GLY A 287 12.57 -4.66 -30.60
CA GLY A 287 12.56 -5.76 -31.56
C GLY A 287 11.22 -6.48 -31.51
N LYS A 288 10.77 -7.03 -32.64
CA LYS A 288 9.69 -8.02 -32.61
C LYS A 288 10.28 -9.32 -32.08
N VAL A 289 9.86 -9.74 -30.90
CA VAL A 289 10.09 -11.11 -30.44
C VAL A 289 9.01 -11.94 -31.12
N ALA A 290 9.43 -12.91 -31.94
CA ALA A 290 8.56 -13.75 -32.75
C ALA A 290 7.83 -14.79 -31.90
#